data_AF-A0A9E5U3C4-F1
#
_entry.id   AF-A0A9E5U3C4-F1
#
_cell.length_a   1.000
_cell.length_b   1.000
_cell.length_c   1.000
_cell.angle_alpha   90.00
_cell.angle_beta   90.00
_cell.angle_gamma   90.00
#
_symmetry.space_group_name_H-M   'P 1'
#
loop_
_entity.id
_entity.type
_entity.pdbx_description
1 polymer ?
#
loop_
_entity_poly.entity_id
_entity_poly.type
_entity_poly.pdbx_seq_one_letter_code
_entity_poly.pdbx_strand_id
1 'polypeptide(L)'
;MSRRIMALLAVALLATTMFAPGAAAQDPVFVFVFADGATVEVDEGDEIILVYGWAAKTKGQVRMAQSAIEDSFLVEDAAGTEIVNLSVEEADEYWNPLETIATVDLGINCKKAEFWVSVWTYSLGTLPAGTYTLYSSTTFDHPVNDGYHNCEEVDAPSLYPASEYGTAVVTIVVG
;
A
#
# COMPACT_ATOMS: atom_id res chain seq x y z
N MET A 1 -31.17 7.74 70.83
CA MET A 1 -30.31 6.60 70.42
C MET A 1 -29.56 7.07 69.16
N SER A 2 -28.22 7.08 69.00
CA SER A 2 -27.09 6.51 69.77
C SER A 2 -27.10 4.98 69.84
N ARG A 3 -26.09 4.20 69.39
CA ARG A 3 -24.87 4.43 68.53
C ARG A 3 -24.97 3.50 67.28
N ARG A 4 -24.06 3.35 66.29
CA ARG A 4 -22.64 3.73 65.94
C ARG A 4 -22.63 4.05 64.41
N ILE A 5 -21.65 4.62 63.70
CA ILE A 5 -20.22 4.97 63.88
C ILE A 5 -19.20 3.79 63.75
N MET A 6 -18.66 3.59 62.53
CA MET A 6 -17.28 3.13 62.28
C MET A 6 -16.79 3.59 60.88
N ALA A 7 -15.54 4.03 60.77
CA ALA A 7 -14.94 4.53 59.52
C ALA A 7 -13.44 4.18 59.45
N LEU A 8 -12.98 3.83 58.24
CA LEU A 8 -11.59 3.61 57.80
C LEU A 8 -11.67 3.64 56.27
N LEU A 9 -11.24 4.67 55.52
CA LEU A 9 -10.11 5.60 55.65
C LEU A 9 -8.76 4.95 55.30
N ALA A 10 -8.51 4.89 53.99
CA ALA A 10 -7.19 4.89 53.38
C ALA A 10 -7.17 6.07 52.40
N VAL A 11 -6.24 7.01 52.56
CA VAL A 11 -6.19 8.27 51.81
C VAL A 11 -4.89 8.34 51.01
N ALA A 12 -5.03 8.75 49.75
CA ALA A 12 -3.99 9.18 48.81
C ALA A 12 -2.83 8.20 48.52
N LEU A 13 -2.74 7.83 47.24
CA LEU A 13 -1.51 8.11 46.50
C LEU A 13 -1.84 8.90 45.23
N LEU A 14 -0.80 9.56 44.69
CA LEU A 14 -0.81 10.44 43.51
C LEU A 14 -1.53 9.76 42.33
N ALA A 15 -2.38 10.45 41.55
CA ALA A 15 -2.04 11.51 40.60
C ALA A 15 -1.02 11.05 39.54
N THR A 16 -1.25 11.42 38.26
CA THR A 16 -0.57 10.91 37.04
C THR A 16 -1.04 9.58 36.44
N THR A 17 -2.32 9.21 36.63
CA THR A 17 -3.06 8.76 35.44
C THR A 17 -3.24 9.99 34.54
N MET A 18 -2.22 10.27 33.73
CA MET A 18 -2.32 11.33 32.73
C MET A 18 -3.50 11.02 31.81
N PHE A 19 -4.12 12.07 31.28
CA PHE A 19 -4.73 11.94 29.96
C PHE A 19 -3.58 11.75 28.99
N ALA A 20 -3.13 10.50 28.82
CA ALA A 20 -2.64 10.11 27.53
C ALA A 20 -3.80 10.41 26.57
N PRO A 21 -3.64 11.28 25.56
CA PRO A 21 -4.55 11.20 24.43
C PRO A 21 -4.49 9.75 23.99
N GLY A 22 -5.63 9.07 23.95
CA GLY A 22 -5.69 7.82 23.22
C GLY A 22 -5.33 8.19 21.80
N ALA A 23 -4.14 7.77 21.34
CA ALA A 23 -3.81 7.88 19.94
C ALA A 23 -4.93 7.16 19.20
N ALA A 24 -5.75 7.93 18.49
CA ALA A 24 -6.58 7.35 17.46
C ALA A 24 -5.58 6.67 16.52
N ALA A 25 -5.79 5.39 16.23
CA ALA A 25 -5.02 4.78 15.15
C ALA A 25 -5.37 5.57 13.90
N GLN A 26 -4.41 6.32 13.38
CA GLN A 26 -4.53 7.00 12.11
C GLN A 26 -4.65 5.92 11.04
N ASP A 27 -5.68 6.01 10.19
CA ASP A 27 -5.86 5.05 9.10
C ASP A 27 -4.73 5.28 8.08
N PRO A 28 -4.05 4.22 7.59
CA PRO A 28 -2.88 4.40 6.73
C PRO A 28 -3.26 5.01 5.37
N VAL A 29 -2.43 5.93 4.88
CA VAL A 29 -2.58 6.56 3.56
C VAL A 29 -1.89 5.70 2.51
N PHE A 30 -2.68 5.22 1.55
CA PHE A 30 -2.21 4.36 0.47
C PHE A 30 -1.75 5.18 -0.74
N VAL A 31 -0.45 5.14 -1.05
CA VAL A 31 0.16 5.81 -2.21
C VAL A 31 0.29 4.81 -3.36
N PHE A 32 -0.45 5.00 -4.44
CA PHE A 32 -0.37 4.13 -5.62
C PHE A 32 0.90 4.46 -6.43
N VAL A 33 1.89 3.57 -6.43
CA VAL A 33 3.26 3.89 -6.87
C VAL A 33 3.42 4.17 -8.37
N PHE A 34 2.40 3.87 -9.19
CA PHE A 34 2.40 4.14 -10.63
C PHE A 34 1.39 5.23 -11.05
N ALA A 35 0.97 6.08 -10.10
CA ALA A 35 0.12 7.24 -10.38
C ALA A 35 0.95 8.44 -10.88
N ASP A 36 1.55 8.32 -12.07
CA ASP A 36 2.48 9.34 -12.60
C ASP A 36 1.87 10.77 -12.61
N GLY A 37 2.65 11.71 -12.08
CA GLY A 37 2.26 13.12 -11.93
C GLY A 37 1.23 13.39 -10.82
N ALA A 38 0.86 12.39 -10.00
CA ALA A 38 -0.04 12.60 -8.87
C ALA A 38 0.63 13.30 -7.69
N THR A 39 -0.19 13.96 -6.88
CA THR A 39 0.18 14.48 -5.56
C THR A 39 -0.74 13.84 -4.52
N VAL A 40 -0.16 13.30 -3.45
CA VAL A 40 -0.87 12.71 -2.31
C VAL A 40 -0.57 13.55 -1.07
N GLU A 41 -1.61 14.13 -0.48
CA GLU A 41 -1.53 14.81 0.82
C GLU A 41 -1.71 13.78 1.94
N VAL A 42 -0.99 13.96 3.05
CA VAL A 42 -0.91 13.06 4.22
C VAL A 42 -0.89 13.92 5.49
N ASP A 43 -1.68 13.61 6.51
CA ASP A 43 -1.64 14.37 7.78
C ASP A 43 -0.40 13.93 8.61
N GLU A 44 0.27 14.87 9.30
CA GLU A 44 1.47 14.52 10.09
C GLU A 44 1.17 13.43 11.15
N GLY A 45 1.83 12.28 10.99
CA GLY A 45 1.69 11.10 11.86
C GLY A 45 0.93 9.91 11.25
N ASP A 46 0.31 10.07 10.07
CA ASP A 46 -0.28 8.95 9.34
C ASP A 46 0.80 7.97 8.85
N GLU A 47 0.49 6.67 8.82
CA GLU A 47 1.35 5.66 8.20
C GLU A 47 1.18 5.67 6.67
N ILE A 48 2.28 5.84 5.94
CA ILE A 48 2.29 5.86 4.48
C ILE A 48 2.61 4.45 3.96
N ILE A 49 1.68 3.86 3.21
CA ILE A 49 1.85 2.55 2.59
C ILE A 49 1.89 2.71 1.07
N LEU A 50 3.05 2.41 0.48
CA LEU A 50 3.23 2.32 -0.97
C LEU A 50 2.55 1.05 -1.48
N VAL A 51 1.71 1.17 -2.51
CA VAL A 51 0.93 0.06 -3.05
C VAL A 51 0.87 0.01 -4.57
N TYR A 52 0.79 -1.20 -5.10
CA TYR A 52 0.13 -1.51 -6.38
C TYR A 52 -0.29 -2.99 -6.36
N GLY A 53 -0.76 -3.54 -7.47
CA GLY A 53 -0.94 -4.98 -7.58
C GLY A 53 -1.06 -5.47 -9.01
N TRP A 54 -0.98 -6.78 -9.18
CA TRP A 54 -1.24 -7.45 -10.45
C TRP A 54 -2.42 -8.40 -10.34
N ALA A 55 -3.37 -8.27 -11.26
CA ALA A 55 -4.54 -9.14 -11.37
C ALA A 55 -4.42 -10.04 -12.61
N ALA A 56 -4.95 -11.26 -12.54
CA ALA A 56 -5.02 -12.15 -13.69
C ALA A 56 -6.20 -13.14 -13.61
N LYS A 57 -6.56 -13.70 -14.77
CA LYS A 57 -7.59 -14.74 -14.92
C LYS A 57 -7.31 -16.00 -14.11
N THR A 58 -6.05 -16.32 -13.83
CA THR A 58 -5.66 -17.52 -13.07
C THR A 58 -4.50 -17.25 -12.12
N LYS A 59 -4.44 -18.01 -11.01
CA LYS A 59 -3.33 -17.97 -10.05
C LYS A 59 -1.95 -18.18 -10.71
N GLY A 60 -1.89 -19.01 -11.77
CA GLY A 60 -0.65 -19.24 -12.52
C GLY A 60 -0.19 -18.02 -13.32
N GLN A 61 -1.11 -17.18 -13.79
CA GLN A 61 -0.79 -15.96 -14.52
C GLN A 61 -0.40 -14.81 -13.60
N VAL A 62 -1.00 -14.70 -12.39
CA VAL A 62 -0.47 -13.78 -11.35
C VAL A 62 0.96 -14.18 -10.99
N ARG A 63 1.23 -15.47 -10.75
CA ARG A 63 2.60 -15.93 -10.47
C ARG A 63 3.58 -15.67 -11.61
N MET A 64 3.16 -15.87 -12.86
CA MET A 64 3.96 -15.56 -14.04
C MET A 64 4.34 -14.08 -14.09
N ALA A 65 3.37 -13.19 -13.85
CA ALA A 65 3.62 -11.75 -13.79
C ALA A 65 4.58 -11.38 -12.65
N GLN A 66 4.35 -11.88 -11.43
CA GLN A 66 5.26 -11.65 -10.30
C GLN A 66 6.69 -12.11 -10.61
N SER A 67 6.85 -13.32 -11.17
CA SER A 67 8.17 -13.83 -11.59
C SER A 67 8.78 -13.16 -12.83
N ALA A 68 8.14 -12.12 -13.36
CA ALA A 68 8.61 -11.35 -14.50
C ALA A 68 8.81 -9.85 -14.19
N ILE A 69 8.24 -9.35 -13.09
CA ILE A 69 8.27 -7.94 -12.71
C ILE A 69 9.63 -7.62 -12.08
N GLU A 70 10.39 -6.76 -12.76
CA GLU A 70 11.58 -6.12 -12.20
C GLU A 70 11.22 -4.67 -11.82
N ASP A 71 10.99 -4.43 -10.52
CA ASP A 71 10.67 -3.10 -9.99
C ASP A 71 11.85 -2.46 -9.25
N SER A 72 11.95 -1.14 -9.32
CA SER A 72 12.75 -0.35 -8.36
C SER A 72 11.99 0.89 -7.87
N PHE A 73 12.24 1.25 -6.62
CA PHE A 73 11.56 2.35 -5.94
C PHE A 73 12.57 3.23 -5.19
N LEU A 74 12.51 4.54 -5.42
CA LEU A 74 13.33 5.54 -4.73
C LEU A 74 12.40 6.59 -4.12
N VAL A 75 12.58 6.93 -2.84
CA VAL A 75 11.90 8.02 -2.17
C VAL A 75 12.93 9.03 -1.70
N GLU A 76 12.88 10.25 -2.23
CA GLU A 76 13.74 11.38 -1.83
C GLU A 76 12.95 12.42 -1.04
N ASP A 77 13.61 13.15 -0.13
CA ASP A 77 13.09 14.42 0.41
C ASP A 77 13.32 15.60 -0.56
N ALA A 78 12.73 16.76 -0.25
CA ALA A 78 12.89 17.99 -1.04
C ALA A 78 14.34 18.56 -1.09
N ALA A 79 15.31 17.95 -0.42
CA ALA A 79 16.74 18.28 -0.52
C ALA A 79 17.53 17.25 -1.37
N GLY A 80 16.90 16.17 -1.84
CA GLY A 80 17.56 15.07 -2.53
C GLY A 80 18.23 14.06 -1.59
N THR A 81 17.76 13.95 -0.35
CA THR A 81 18.18 12.88 0.58
C THR A 81 17.37 11.62 0.29
N GLU A 82 18.04 10.51 -0.04
CA GLU A 82 17.39 9.20 -0.13
C GLU A 82 16.83 8.79 1.24
N ILE A 83 15.52 8.56 1.32
CA ILE A 83 14.79 8.08 2.51
C ILE A 83 14.63 6.56 2.42
N VAL A 84 14.26 6.07 1.24
CA VAL A 84 14.17 4.64 0.89
C VAL A 84 14.67 4.45 -0.54
N ASN A 85 15.43 3.40 -0.77
CA ASN A 85 15.91 2.98 -2.08
C ASN A 85 15.83 1.45 -2.13
N LEU A 86 14.89 0.90 -2.91
CA LEU A 86 14.64 -0.53 -3.04
C LEU A 86 15.13 -1.00 -4.41
N SER A 87 16.08 -1.93 -4.41
CA SER A 87 16.46 -2.68 -5.60
C SER A 87 15.43 -3.74 -5.97
N VAL A 88 15.54 -4.31 -7.17
CA VAL A 88 14.68 -5.41 -7.67
C VAL A 88 14.68 -6.61 -6.71
N GLU A 89 15.84 -6.95 -6.14
CA GLU A 89 15.98 -8.08 -5.20
C GLU A 89 15.25 -7.82 -3.87
N GLU A 90 15.18 -6.56 -3.42
CA GLU A 90 14.46 -6.16 -2.21
C GLU A 90 12.96 -5.96 -2.47
N ALA A 91 12.59 -5.49 -3.66
CA ALA A 91 11.20 -5.23 -4.03
C ALA A 91 10.35 -6.51 -4.09
N ASP A 92 10.89 -7.64 -4.56
CA ASP A 92 10.14 -8.92 -4.68
C ASP A 92 9.64 -9.45 -3.31
N GLU A 93 10.31 -9.12 -2.20
CA GLU A 93 9.92 -9.59 -0.86
C GLU A 93 8.56 -9.06 -0.37
N TYR A 94 8.05 -7.97 -0.97
CA TYR A 94 6.83 -7.26 -0.52
C TYR A 94 5.53 -7.67 -1.23
N TRP A 95 5.57 -8.73 -2.04
CA TRP A 95 4.39 -9.33 -2.68
C TRP A 95 3.52 -10.14 -1.71
N ASN A 96 2.27 -9.71 -1.50
CA ASN A 96 1.32 -10.43 -0.64
C ASN A 96 0.87 -11.80 -1.21
N PRO A 97 0.34 -12.69 -0.35
CA PRO A 97 -0.31 -13.93 -0.80
C PRO A 97 -1.34 -13.72 -1.91
N LEU A 98 -1.43 -14.69 -2.83
CA LEU A 98 -2.35 -14.60 -3.97
C LEU A 98 -3.79 -14.94 -3.55
N GLU A 99 -4.67 -13.95 -3.62
CA GLU A 99 -6.08 -13.99 -3.23
C GLU A 99 -7.03 -13.93 -4.45
N THR A 100 -8.34 -13.94 -4.18
CA THR A 100 -9.40 -13.78 -5.18
C THR A 100 -10.35 -12.67 -4.79
N ILE A 101 -10.55 -11.69 -5.67
CA ILE A 101 -11.50 -10.58 -5.49
C ILE A 101 -12.69 -10.80 -6.42
N ALA A 102 -13.91 -10.53 -5.94
CA ALA A 102 -15.09 -10.53 -6.79
C ALA A 102 -15.18 -9.20 -7.56
N THR A 103 -15.51 -9.26 -8.84
CA THR A 103 -15.60 -8.08 -9.73
C THR A 103 -16.63 -7.07 -9.24
N VAL A 104 -17.70 -7.58 -8.61
CA VAL A 104 -18.75 -6.77 -7.96
C VAL A 104 -18.24 -5.94 -6.78
N ASP A 105 -17.23 -6.41 -6.03
CA ASP A 105 -16.68 -5.70 -4.87
C ASP A 105 -15.90 -4.43 -5.29
N LEU A 106 -15.42 -4.43 -6.53
CA LEU A 106 -14.76 -3.29 -7.19
C LEU A 106 -15.73 -2.44 -8.03
N GLY A 107 -17.04 -2.76 -8.00
CA GLY A 107 -18.05 -2.11 -8.85
C GLY A 107 -17.93 -2.45 -10.35
N ILE A 108 -17.09 -3.41 -10.73
CA ILE A 108 -16.81 -3.77 -12.12
C ILE A 108 -17.85 -4.76 -12.62
N ASN A 109 -18.73 -4.33 -13.52
CA ASN A 109 -19.76 -5.17 -14.13
C ASN A 109 -19.16 -6.12 -15.20
N CYS A 110 -18.45 -7.16 -14.75
CA CYS A 110 -17.82 -8.18 -15.61
C CYS A 110 -18.67 -9.46 -15.67
N LYS A 111 -18.60 -10.19 -16.80
CA LYS A 111 -19.20 -11.54 -16.90
C LYS A 111 -18.53 -12.59 -16.02
N LYS A 112 -17.27 -12.37 -15.60
CA LYS A 112 -16.62 -13.16 -14.54
C LYS A 112 -17.06 -12.62 -13.18
N ALA A 113 -17.45 -13.51 -12.28
CA ALA A 113 -17.71 -13.15 -10.89
C ALA A 113 -16.43 -12.77 -10.13
N GLU A 114 -15.29 -13.38 -10.44
CA GLU A 114 -14.05 -13.31 -9.66
C GLU A 114 -12.80 -13.26 -10.54
N PHE A 115 -11.67 -12.82 -9.95
CA PHE A 115 -10.34 -12.99 -10.50
C PHE A 115 -9.26 -13.17 -9.43
N TRP A 116 -8.06 -13.61 -9.84
CA TRP A 116 -6.90 -13.74 -8.95
C TRP A 116 -6.10 -12.44 -8.91
N VAL A 117 -5.58 -12.10 -7.74
CA VAL A 117 -4.75 -10.90 -7.51
C VAL A 117 -3.57 -11.23 -6.60
N SER A 118 -2.50 -10.45 -6.70
CA SER A 118 -1.63 -10.15 -5.57
C SER A 118 -1.42 -8.63 -5.51
N VAL A 119 -1.20 -8.12 -4.30
CA VAL A 119 -0.95 -6.70 -4.01
C VAL A 119 0.46 -6.60 -3.46
N TRP A 120 1.25 -5.69 -4.00
CA TRP A 120 2.56 -5.33 -3.45
C TRP A 120 2.35 -4.21 -2.43
N THR A 121 2.93 -4.34 -1.23
CA THR A 121 2.74 -3.37 -0.14
C THR A 121 4.01 -3.12 0.64
N TYR A 122 4.50 -1.89 0.64
CA TYR A 122 5.65 -1.46 1.43
C TYR A 122 5.26 -0.30 2.36
N SER A 123 5.51 -0.43 3.66
CA SER A 123 5.30 0.67 4.61
C SER A 123 6.55 1.56 4.66
N LEU A 124 6.38 2.84 4.35
CA LEU A 124 7.36 3.89 4.64
C LEU A 124 7.35 4.29 6.14
N GLY A 125 6.40 3.77 6.91
CA GLY A 125 6.12 4.22 8.27
C GLY A 125 5.52 5.62 8.28
N THR A 126 5.92 6.43 9.26
CA THR A 126 5.52 7.84 9.38
C THR A 126 6.68 8.74 8.95
N LEU A 127 6.39 9.80 8.20
CA LEU A 127 7.37 10.81 7.80
C LEU A 127 7.10 12.15 8.51
N PRO A 128 8.12 12.96 8.81
CA PRO A 128 7.93 14.34 9.27
C PRO A 128 7.18 15.21 8.24
N ALA A 129 6.57 16.31 8.69
CA ALA A 129 6.02 17.32 7.79
C ALA A 129 7.06 17.83 6.75
N GLY A 130 6.69 17.81 5.47
CA GLY A 130 7.60 18.06 4.36
C GLY A 130 7.03 17.71 2.99
N THR A 131 7.90 17.60 1.99
CA THR A 131 7.55 17.13 0.64
C THR A 131 8.58 16.10 0.21
N TYR A 132 8.08 14.99 -0.34
CA TYR A 132 8.85 13.84 -0.78
C TYR A 132 8.49 13.50 -2.23
N THR A 133 9.44 12.90 -2.95
CA THR A 133 9.24 12.41 -4.31
C THR A 133 9.50 10.91 -4.34
N LEU A 134 8.46 10.15 -4.66
CA LEU A 134 8.58 8.73 -5.03
C LEU A 134 8.83 8.65 -6.54
N TYR A 135 9.88 7.95 -6.92
CA TYR A 135 10.15 7.50 -8.27
C TYR A 135 9.97 5.99 -8.31
N SER A 136 9.29 5.48 -9.35
CA SER A 136 9.11 4.05 -9.58
C SER A 136 9.45 3.69 -11.02
N SER A 137 9.92 2.46 -11.22
CA SER A 137 10.27 1.90 -12.52
C SER A 137 9.93 0.42 -12.55
N THR A 138 9.13 -0.01 -13.53
CA THR A 138 8.81 -1.43 -13.77
C THR A 138 9.30 -1.87 -15.14
N THR A 139 9.93 -3.04 -15.21
CA THR A 139 10.11 -3.77 -16.47
C THR A 139 9.59 -5.21 -16.37
N PHE A 140 9.37 -5.85 -17.51
CA PHE A 140 9.16 -7.28 -17.61
C PHE A 140 10.40 -7.94 -18.25
N ASP A 141 11.04 -8.90 -17.57
CA ASP A 141 12.18 -9.66 -18.14
C ASP A 141 11.73 -10.61 -19.26
N HIS A 142 10.51 -11.16 -19.14
CA HIS A 142 9.85 -12.03 -20.12
C HIS A 142 8.37 -11.67 -20.33
N PRO A 143 7.76 -12.02 -21.48
CA PRO A 143 6.42 -11.56 -21.82
C PRO A 143 5.31 -12.13 -20.90
N VAL A 144 4.48 -11.24 -20.35
CA VAL A 144 3.40 -11.55 -19.40
C VAL A 144 2.03 -11.61 -20.07
N ASN A 145 1.14 -12.45 -19.54
CA ASN A 145 -0.23 -12.65 -20.03
C ASN A 145 -1.23 -12.71 -18.87
N ASP A 146 -2.08 -11.69 -18.73
CA ASP A 146 -3.08 -11.59 -17.65
C ASP A 146 -4.32 -12.47 -17.87
N GLY A 147 -4.61 -12.89 -19.12
CA GLY A 147 -5.82 -13.62 -19.48
C GLY A 147 -7.10 -12.79 -19.45
N TYR A 148 -7.02 -11.46 -19.50
CA TYR A 148 -8.14 -10.56 -19.69
C TYR A 148 -8.23 -10.07 -21.12
N HIS A 149 -9.45 -9.68 -21.48
CA HIS A 149 -9.67 -8.52 -22.34
C HIS A 149 -10.72 -7.69 -21.56
N ASN A 150 -10.36 -6.44 -21.20
CA ASN A 150 -11.13 -5.31 -20.60
C ASN A 150 -12.56 -5.52 -19.99
N CYS A 151 -12.88 -6.67 -19.40
CA CYS A 151 -14.22 -7.14 -19.06
C CYS A 151 -15.18 -7.42 -20.25
N GLU A 152 -14.77 -7.16 -21.49
CA GLU A 152 -15.54 -7.48 -22.70
C GLU A 152 -14.97 -8.73 -23.40
N GLU A 153 -15.82 -9.70 -23.74
CA GLU A 153 -15.39 -10.97 -24.33
C GLU A 153 -15.16 -10.87 -25.85
N VAL A 154 -14.09 -10.19 -26.29
CA VAL A 154 -13.68 -10.19 -27.70
C VAL A 154 -12.16 -10.27 -27.85
N ASP A 155 -11.70 -11.31 -28.56
CA ASP A 155 -10.41 -11.51 -29.23
C ASP A 155 -9.07 -11.15 -28.53
N ALA A 156 -8.41 -12.24 -28.06
CA ALA A 156 -7.03 -12.34 -27.55
C ALA A 156 -6.76 -11.75 -26.14
N PRO A 157 -5.93 -12.41 -25.30
CA PRO A 157 -5.57 -11.87 -23.99
C PRO A 157 -4.58 -10.71 -24.10
N SER A 158 -4.52 -9.82 -23.09
CA SER A 158 -3.45 -8.84 -22.97
C SER A 158 -2.08 -9.54 -22.98
N LEU A 159 -1.19 -9.10 -23.86
CA LEU A 159 0.19 -9.56 -23.95
C LEU A 159 1.11 -8.37 -23.69
N TYR A 160 1.79 -8.39 -22.57
CA TYR A 160 2.80 -7.42 -22.20
C TYR A 160 4.15 -7.93 -22.70
N PRO A 161 4.88 -7.19 -23.55
CA PRO A 161 6.19 -7.62 -24.04
C PRO A 161 7.24 -7.57 -22.93
N ALA A 162 8.37 -8.23 -23.16
CA ALA A 162 9.56 -8.04 -22.34
C ALA A 162 10.19 -6.66 -22.66
N SER A 163 9.88 -5.66 -21.83
CA SER A 163 10.35 -4.28 -21.96
C SER A 163 10.13 -3.52 -20.65
N GLU A 164 10.55 -2.25 -20.60
CA GLU A 164 9.93 -1.27 -19.70
C GLU A 164 8.40 -1.36 -19.82
N TYR A 165 7.72 -1.46 -18.68
CA TYR A 165 6.26 -1.40 -18.59
C TYR A 165 5.82 0.04 -18.31
N GLY A 166 6.56 0.73 -17.45
CA GLY A 166 6.44 2.16 -17.22
C GLY A 166 7.37 2.66 -16.13
N THR A 167 7.52 3.98 -16.10
CA THR A 167 8.13 4.76 -15.02
C THR A 167 7.10 5.77 -14.53
N ALA A 168 7.15 6.14 -13.24
CA ALA A 168 6.24 7.13 -12.67
C ALA A 168 6.91 7.97 -11.58
N VAL A 169 6.44 9.20 -11.41
CA VAL A 169 6.84 10.12 -10.34
C VAL A 169 5.60 10.56 -9.56
N VAL A 170 5.60 10.34 -8.25
CA VAL A 170 4.51 10.71 -7.34
C VAL A 170 5.05 11.67 -6.27
N THR A 171 4.41 12.82 -6.10
CA THR A 171 4.72 13.74 -5.00
C THR A 171 3.90 13.35 -3.76
N ILE A 172 4.55 13.27 -2.61
CA ILE A 172 3.89 13.06 -1.31
C ILE A 172 4.13 14.31 -0.46
N VAL A 173 3.05 14.90 0.06
CA VAL A 173 3.08 16.10 0.92
C VAL A 173 2.58 15.69 2.30
N VAL A 174 3.35 16.03 3.34
CA VAL A 174 3.01 15.74 4.74
C VAL A 174 2.91 17.08 5.49
N GLY A 175 1.83 17.33 6.24
CA GLY A 175 1.63 18.63 6.92
C GLY A 175 0.47 18.72 7.90
#